data_AF-R9KP52-F1
#
_entry.id   AF-R9KP52-F1
#
_cell.length_a   1.000
_cell.length_b   1.000
_cell.length_c   1.000
_cell.angle_alpha   90.00
_cell.angle_beta   90.00
_cell.angle_gamma   90.00
#
_symmetry.space_group_name_H-M   'P 1'
#
loop_
_entity.id
_entity.type
_entity.pdbx_description
1 polymer ?
#
loop_
_entity_poly.entity_id
_entity_poly.type
_entity_poly.pdbx_seq_one_letter_code
_entity_poly.pdbx_strand_id
1 'polypeptide(L)'
;MDTAHRRMEIISILSAKGHMTMRELAWELDVSRRTIMNDIIALSFDYPVYTKPGEGGGVFITENYKPYANTLTQTEFETLCRLYGKSEGKEKEILFRIIHKYGADKLKI
;
A
#
# COMPACT_ATOMS: atom_id res chain seq x y z
N MET A 1 -9.98 -6.03 -18.82
CA MET A 1 -10.00 -5.56 -17.43
C MET A 1 -10.74 -4.22 -17.34
N ASP A 2 -11.70 -4.08 -16.43
CA ASP A 2 -12.37 -2.80 -16.20
C ASP A 2 -11.41 -1.74 -15.62
N THR A 3 -11.69 -0.45 -15.83
CA THR A 3 -10.82 0.65 -15.42
C THR A 3 -10.68 0.77 -13.91
N ALA A 4 -11.76 0.58 -13.14
CA ALA A 4 -11.68 0.67 -11.69
C ALA A 4 -10.81 -0.46 -11.12
N HIS A 5 -11.02 -1.69 -11.60
CA HIS A 5 -10.19 -2.84 -11.23
C HIS A 5 -8.73 -2.62 -11.58
N ARG A 6 -8.44 -2.10 -12.78
CA ARG A 6 -7.05 -1.83 -13.20
C ARG A 6 -6.34 -0.83 -12.31
N ARG A 7 -7.04 0.25 -11.94
CA ARG A 7 -6.50 1.26 -11.04
C ARG A 7 -6.24 0.73 -9.64
N MET A 8 -7.14 -0.11 -9.11
CA MET A 8 -6.93 -0.79 -7.83
C MET A 8 -5.71 -1.70 -7.87
N GLU A 9 -5.54 -2.48 -8.95
CA GLU A 9 -4.35 -3.33 -9.11
C GLU A 9 -3.05 -2.52 -9.22
N ILE A 10 -3.05 -1.38 -9.94
CA ILE A 10 -1.88 -0.49 -9.99
C ILE A 10 -1.47 -0.05 -8.58
N ILE A 11 -2.42 0.38 -7.74
CA ILE A 11 -2.14 0.78 -6.36
C ILE A 11 -1.65 -0.38 -5.51
N SER A 12 -2.26 -1.56 -5.65
CA SER A 12 -1.84 -2.79 -4.97
C SER A 12 -0.38 -3.14 -5.28
N ILE A 13 -0.04 -3.15 -6.57
CA ILE A 13 1.31 -3.43 -7.07
C ILE A 13 2.31 -2.41 -6.53
N LEU A 14 2.01 -1.11 -6.63
CA LEU A 14 2.90 -0.06 -6.14
C LEU A 14 3.04 -0.10 -4.61
N SER A 15 1.98 -0.43 -3.87
CA SER A 15 2.03 -0.58 -2.41
C SER A 15 2.91 -1.75 -1.97
N ALA A 16 3.00 -2.80 -2.79
CA ALA A 16 3.83 -3.97 -2.51
C ALA A 16 5.30 -3.79 -2.95
N LYS A 17 5.53 -3.20 -4.13
CA LYS A 17 6.87 -3.09 -4.74
C LYS A 17 7.54 -1.71 -4.54
N GLY A 18 6.78 -0.71 -4.08
CA GLY A 18 7.21 0.69 -3.92
C GLY A 18 7.33 1.47 -5.23
N HIS A 19 7.82 0.84 -6.30
CA HIS A 19 8.01 1.46 -7.60
C HIS A 19 7.94 0.45 -8.76
N MET A 20 7.49 0.91 -9.93
CA MET A 20 7.58 0.19 -11.21
C MET A 20 7.61 1.18 -12.37
N THR A 21 8.20 0.80 -13.50
CA THR A 21 8.13 1.61 -14.73
C THR A 21 6.77 1.51 -15.40
N MET A 22 6.41 2.53 -16.20
CA MET A 22 5.19 2.52 -17.03
C MET A 22 5.14 1.32 -17.99
N ARG A 23 6.31 0.84 -18.45
CA ARG A 23 6.42 -0.31 -19.36
C ARG A 23 6.12 -1.62 -18.63
N GLU A 24 6.64 -1.78 -17.42
CA GLU A 24 6.40 -3.00 -16.64
C GLU A 24 4.94 -3.06 -16.19
N LEU A 25 4.35 -1.94 -15.72
CA LEU A 25 2.91 -1.90 -15.40
C LEU A 25 2.03 -2.22 -16.61
N ALA A 26 2.40 -1.70 -17.79
CA ALA A 26 1.68 -1.97 -19.04
C ALA A 26 1.75 -3.46 -19.41
N TRP A 27 2.92 -4.08 -19.24
CA TRP A 27 3.11 -5.51 -19.51
C TRP A 27 2.37 -6.39 -18.50
N GLU A 28 2.45 -6.09 -17.20
CA GLU A 28 1.83 -6.87 -16.13
C GLU A 28 0.29 -6.85 -16.21
N LEU A 29 -0.28 -5.72 -16.64
CA LEU A 29 -1.73 -5.52 -16.72
C LEU A 29 -2.30 -5.72 -18.14
N ASP A 30 -1.45 -6.12 -19.10
CA ASP A 30 -1.78 -6.32 -20.52
C ASP A 30 -2.53 -5.13 -21.15
N VAL A 31 -1.97 -3.93 -20.98
CA VAL A 31 -2.52 -2.68 -21.54
C VAL A 31 -1.44 -1.81 -22.17
N SER A 32 -1.85 -0.78 -22.91
CA SER A 32 -0.90 0.18 -23.48
C SER A 32 -0.26 1.05 -22.40
N ARG A 33 0.98 1.52 -22.66
CA ARG A 33 1.63 2.56 -21.82
C ARG A 33 0.78 3.83 -21.70
N ARG A 34 0.02 4.18 -22.75
CA ARG A 34 -0.90 5.33 -22.74
C ARG A 34 -2.05 5.13 -21.75
N THR A 35 -2.56 3.90 -21.65
CA THR A 35 -3.58 3.53 -20.67
C THR A 35 -3.05 3.68 -19.25
N ILE A 36 -1.86 3.12 -18.96
CA ILE A 36 -1.22 3.29 -17.65
C ILE A 36 -1.01 4.76 -17.33
N MET A 37 -0.48 5.57 -18.26
CA MET A 37 -0.27 6.99 -18.03
C MET A 37 -1.56 7.72 -17.64
N ASN A 38 -2.67 7.44 -18.32
CA ASN A 38 -3.97 8.02 -17.98
C ASN A 38 -4.47 7.55 -16.60
N ASP A 39 -4.25 6.28 -16.27
CA ASP A 39 -4.62 5.75 -14.96
C ASP A 39 -3.77 6.37 -13.84
N ILE A 40 -2.47 6.56 -14.05
CA ILE A 40 -1.59 7.24 -13.08
C ILE A 40 -2.00 8.70 -12.86
N ILE A 41 -2.34 9.43 -13.93
CA ILE A 41 -2.85 10.80 -13.80
C ILE A 41 -4.13 10.80 -12.94
N ALA A 42 -5.06 9.90 -13.21
CA ALA A 42 -6.29 9.81 -12.42
C ALA A 42 -6.03 9.42 -10.96
N LEU A 43 -5.14 8.45 -10.73
CA LEU A 43 -4.77 8.00 -9.38
C LEU A 43 -4.03 9.06 -8.59
N SER A 44 -3.23 9.93 -9.22
CA SER A 44 -2.47 10.97 -8.53
C SER A 44 -3.31 12.01 -7.79
N PHE A 45 -4.62 12.09 -8.06
CA PHE A 45 -5.54 12.96 -7.33
C PHE A 45 -5.95 12.38 -5.97
N ASP A 46 -6.08 11.05 -5.87
CA ASP A 46 -6.61 10.37 -4.68
C ASP A 46 -5.52 9.60 -3.90
N TYR A 47 -4.40 9.30 -4.54
CA TYR A 47 -3.31 8.48 -4.00
C TYR A 47 -1.98 9.24 -4.09
N PRO A 48 -1.03 9.01 -3.16
CA PRO A 48 0.27 9.68 -3.17
C PRO A 48 1.22 9.02 -4.17
N VAL A 49 0.79 8.95 -5.42
CA VAL A 49 1.52 8.40 -6.55
C VAL A 49 2.17 9.54 -7.32
N TYR A 50 3.44 9.36 -7.68
CA TYR A 50 4.18 10.32 -8.50
C TYR A 50 5.00 9.62 -9.57
N THR A 51 5.45 10.40 -10.56
CA THR A 51 6.31 9.89 -11.63
C THR A 51 7.66 10.58 -11.59
N LYS A 52 8.72 9.83 -11.90
CA LYS A 52 10.08 10.36 -12.07
C LYS A 52 10.56 10.05 -13.49
N PRO A 53 10.94 11.05 -14.30
CA PRO A 53 11.50 10.79 -15.63
C PRO A 53 12.99 10.37 -15.55
N GLY A 54 13.50 9.79 -16.63
CA GLY A 54 14.92 9.44 -16.78
C GLY A 54 15.27 8.01 -16.38
N GLU A 55 16.57 7.73 -16.30
CA GLU A 55 17.11 6.43 -15.86
C GLU A 55 16.77 6.17 -14.39
N GLY A 56 16.31 4.95 -14.08
CA GLY A 56 15.72 4.65 -12.76
C GLY A 56 14.42 5.42 -12.48
N GLY A 57 13.82 6.03 -13.51
CA GLY A 57 12.52 6.65 -13.46
C GLY A 57 11.38 5.62 -13.48
N GLY A 58 10.15 6.10 -13.35
CA GLY A 58 8.98 5.24 -13.25
C GLY A 58 7.85 5.88 -12.48
N VAL A 59 6.96 5.03 -11.98
CA VAL A 59 5.84 5.35 -11.12
C VAL A 59 6.17 4.88 -9.72
N PHE A 60 5.98 5.76 -8.75
CA PHE A 60 6.32 5.55 -7.36
C PHE A 60 5.09 5.84 -6.50
N ILE A 61 4.94 5.09 -5.41
CA ILE A 61 4.05 5.46 -4.31
C ILE A 61 4.91 5.86 -3.12
N THR A 62 4.49 6.86 -2.35
CA THR A 62 5.28 7.29 -1.19
C THR A 62 5.41 6.15 -0.17
N GLU A 63 6.60 6.00 0.43
CA GLU A 63 6.90 4.91 1.38
C GLU A 63 5.98 4.89 2.61
N ASN A 64 5.40 6.04 2.94
CA ASN A 64 4.47 6.20 4.05
C ASN A 64 3.00 5.93 3.68
N TYR A 65 2.72 5.54 2.43
CA TYR A 65 1.38 5.15 2.03
C TYR A 65 1.03 3.78 2.64
N LYS A 66 0.29 3.83 3.74
CA LYS A 66 -0.28 2.65 4.40
C LYS A 66 -1.79 2.65 4.16
N PRO A 67 -2.29 2.04 3.06
CA PRO A 67 -3.72 2.06 2.74
C PRO A 67 -4.60 1.43 3.83
N TYR A 68 -4.02 0.55 4.64
CA TYR A 68 -4.69 -0.13 5.74
C TYR A 68 -4.26 0.38 7.12
N ALA A 69 -3.55 1.50 7.21
CA ALA A 69 -3.30 2.11 8.51
C ALA A 69 -4.63 2.54 9.13
N ASN A 70 -4.78 2.30 10.44
CA ASN A 70 -5.97 2.64 11.21
C ASN A 70 -7.27 1.94 10.77
N THR A 71 -7.20 0.77 10.13
CA THR A 71 -8.43 0.01 9.75
C THR A 71 -9.01 -0.83 10.88
N LEU A 72 -8.25 -1.05 11.96
CA LEU A 72 -8.77 -1.75 13.14
C LEU A 72 -9.84 -0.90 13.82
N THR A 73 -10.98 -1.50 14.12
CA THR A 73 -11.94 -0.92 15.06
C THR A 73 -11.29 -0.81 16.44
N GLN A 74 -11.83 0.09 17.27
CA GLN A 74 -11.37 0.26 18.65
C GLN A 74 -11.37 -1.09 19.41
N THR A 75 -12.43 -1.89 19.24
CA THR A 75 -12.57 -3.19 19.91
C THR A 75 -11.57 -4.23 19.42
N GLU A 76 -11.30 -4.29 18.11
CA GLU A 76 -10.27 -5.19 17.55
C GLU A 76 -8.87 -4.80 18.04
N PHE A 77 -8.57 -3.50 18.05
CA PHE A 77 -7.30 -2.97 18.53
C PHE A 77 -7.08 -3.27 20.01
N GLU A 78 -8.06 -2.97 20.88
CA GLU A 78 -7.98 -3.27 22.31
C GLU A 78 -7.80 -4.76 22.58
N THR A 79 -8.50 -5.60 21.82
CA THR A 79 -8.37 -7.06 21.92
C THR A 79 -6.97 -7.51 21.57
N LEU A 80 -6.40 -7.01 20.47
CA LEU A 80 -5.03 -7.32 20.04
C LEU A 80 -3.99 -6.81 21.06
N CYS A 81 -4.14 -5.61 21.60
CA CYS A 81 -3.26 -5.07 22.64
C CYS A 81 -3.28 -5.92 23.92
N ARG A 82 -4.47 -6.37 24.33
CA ARG A 82 -4.62 -7.29 25.48
C ARG A 82 -3.94 -8.63 25.24
N LEU A 83 -4.05 -9.18 24.03
CA LEU A 83 -3.35 -10.42 23.66
C LEU A 83 -1.83 -10.20 23.63
N TYR A 84 -1.37 -9.09 23.04
CA TYR A 84 0.04 -8.72 22.98
C TYR A 84 0.69 -8.65 24.37
N GLY A 85 -0.01 -8.09 25.35
CA GLY A 85 0.46 -8.04 26.74
C GLY A 85 0.58 -9.40 27.43
N LYS A 86 -0.11 -10.43 26.92
CA LYS A 86 -0.12 -11.80 27.47
C LYS A 86 0.76 -12.78 26.69
N SER A 87 1.20 -12.42 25.50
CA SER A 87 2.02 -13.29 24.64
C SER A 87 3.52 -13.04 24.84
N GLU A 88 4.31 -14.07 24.51
CA GLU A 88 5.77 -14.04 24.50
C GLU A 88 6.33 -14.65 23.21
N GLY A 89 7.64 -14.46 22.97
CA GLY A 89 8.33 -15.01 21.81
C GLY A 89 7.69 -14.63 20.46
N LYS A 90 7.57 -15.61 19.57
CA LYS A 90 7.12 -15.41 18.18
C LYS A 90 5.69 -14.89 18.06
N GLU A 91 4.80 -15.27 18.99
CA GLU A 91 3.42 -14.76 18.99
C GLU A 91 3.38 -13.26 19.27
N LYS A 92 4.20 -12.81 20.22
CA LYS A 92 4.33 -11.39 20.56
C LYS A 92 4.83 -10.56 19.38
N GLU A 93 5.82 -11.08 18.64
CA GLU A 93 6.33 -10.45 17.41
C GLU A 93 5.27 -10.34 16.31
N ILE A 94 4.46 -11.38 16.11
CA ILE A 94 3.37 -11.36 15.12
C ILE A 94 2.31 -10.34 15.51
N LEU A 95 1.88 -10.34 16.77
CA LEU A 95 0.90 -9.38 17.28
C LEU A 95 1.40 -7.95 17.16
N PHE A 96 2.67 -7.69 17.50
CA PHE A 96 3.32 -6.39 17.31
C PHE A 96 3.22 -5.93 15.85
N ARG A 97 3.56 -6.80 14.90
CA ARG A 97 3.49 -6.48 13.46
C ARG A 97 2.07 -6.19 12.99
N ILE A 98 1.07 -6.94 13.46
CA ILE A 98 -0.34 -6.71 13.11
C ILE A 98 -0.82 -5.36 13.65
N ILE A 99 -0.56 -5.09 14.93
CA ILE A 99 -0.94 -3.84 15.59
C ILE A 99 -0.28 -2.64 14.90
N HIS A 100 1.02 -2.72 14.57
CA HIS A 100 1.69 -1.63 13.86
C HIS A 100 1.26 -1.44 12.41
N LYS A 101 0.85 -2.52 11.73
CA LYS A 101 0.44 -2.45 10.33
C LYS A 101 -0.97 -1.88 10.17
N TYR A 102 -1.87 -2.23 11.07
CA TYR A 102 -3.31 -1.93 10.93
C TYR A 102 -3.87 -1.01 12.03
N GLY A 103 -3.12 -0.77 13.10
CA GLY A 103 -3.50 0.10 14.21
C GLY A 103 -3.17 1.57 13.96
N ALA A 104 -3.43 2.39 14.97
CA ALA A 104 -3.21 3.84 14.92
C ALA A 104 -1.71 4.20 14.84
N ASP A 105 -1.28 4.82 13.73
CA ASP A 105 0.14 5.20 13.47
C ASP A 105 0.74 6.16 14.54
N LYS A 106 -0.10 6.70 15.44
CA LYS A 106 0.27 7.69 16.46
C LYS A 106 0.49 7.15 17.88
N LEU A 107 0.27 5.86 18.12
CA LEU A 107 0.42 5.30 19.47
C LEU A 107 1.73 4.51 19.57
N LYS A 108 2.72 5.11 20.23
CA LYS A 108 3.89 4.39 20.73
C LYS A 108 3.40 3.47 21.87
N ILE A 109 3.33 2.18 21.61
CA ILE A 109 3.18 1.14 22.63
C ILE A 109 4.56 0.84 23.20
#